data_AF-A0A920DV65-F1
#
_entry.id   AF-A0A920DV65-F1
#
_cell.length_a   1.000
_cell.length_b   1.000
_cell.length_c   1.000
_cell.angle_alpha   90.00
_cell.angle_beta   90.00
_cell.angle_gamma   90.00
#
_symmetry.space_group_name_H-M   'P 1'
#
loop_
_entity.id
_entity.type
_entity.pdbx_description
1 polymer ?
#
loop_
_entity_poly.entity_id
_entity_poly.type
_entity_poly.pdbx_seq_one_letter_code
_entity_poly.pdbx_strand_id
1 'polypeptide(L)' 'MQLNVPLMVHPAPAGIDGPAGDPNLKQFDLDLLTGFAAQESIAVATLIFGGVLHRHPDIDICLSHAGAP' A
#
# COMPACT_ATOMS: atom_id res chain seq x y z
N MET A 1 12.37 10.53 16.58
CA MET A 1 11.08 9.80 16.46
C MET A 1 11.04 8.71 17.53
N GLN A 2 9.88 8.43 18.14
CA GLN A 2 9.83 7.86 19.50
C GLN A 2 10.31 6.39 19.66
N LEU A 3 10.34 5.59 18.58
CA LEU A 3 10.80 4.19 18.62
C LEU A 3 11.95 3.86 17.65
N ASN A 4 12.22 4.70 16.63
CA ASN A 4 13.24 4.49 15.59
C ASN A 4 13.26 3.07 15.00
N VAL A 5 12.08 2.60 14.56
CA VAL A 5 11.91 1.28 13.95
C VAL A 5 11.45 1.44 12.48
N PRO A 6 11.96 0.60 11.55
CA PRO A 6 11.51 0.64 10.17
C PRO A 6 10.07 0.14 10.05
N LEU A 7 9.30 0.73 9.14
CA LEU A 7 7.93 0.34 8.83
C LEU A 7 7.90 -0.53 7.59
N MET A 8 7.33 -1.73 7.69
CA MET A 8 6.96 -2.54 6.53
C MET A 8 5.50 -2.26 6.16
N VAL A 9 5.25 -1.81 4.95
CA VAL A 9 3.90 -1.63 4.41
C VAL A 9 3.60 -2.79 3.47
N HIS A 10 2.47 -3.44 3.70
CA HIS A 10 2.00 -4.55 2.88
C HIS A 10 0.53 -4.29 2.51
N PRO A 11 0.12 -4.52 1.24
CA PRO A 11 -1.26 -4.34 0.83
C PRO A 11 -2.20 -5.34 1.52
N ALA A 12 -3.47 -5.00 1.59
CA ALA A 12 -4.51 -5.93 2.02
C ALA A 12 -5.55 -6.11 0.90
N PRO A 13 -6.32 -7.20 0.90
CA PRO A 13 -7.40 -7.38 -0.05
C PRO A 13 -8.37 -6.20 -0.05
N ALA A 14 -8.72 -5.71 -1.25
CA ALA A 14 -9.68 -4.64 -1.38
C ALA A 14 -11.03 -5.05 -0.78
N GLY A 15 -11.58 -4.19 0.08
CA GLY A 15 -12.86 -4.41 0.75
C GLY A 15 -12.81 -5.27 2.02
N ILE A 16 -11.62 -5.55 2.57
CA ILE A 16 -11.51 -6.20 3.89
C ILE A 16 -12.09 -5.31 5.01
N ASP A 17 -11.72 -4.03 5.03
CA ASP A 17 -12.13 -3.03 6.03
C ASP A 17 -12.83 -1.81 5.38
N GLY A 18 -13.29 -1.94 4.14
CA GLY A 18 -13.80 -0.83 3.33
C GLY A 18 -14.90 -1.25 2.34
N PRO A 19 -15.21 -0.40 1.35
CA PRO A 19 -16.16 -0.74 0.29
C PRO A 19 -15.76 -2.03 -0.43
N ALA A 20 -16.75 -2.79 -0.93
CA ALA A 20 -16.49 -4.02 -1.65
C ALA A 20 -15.48 -3.80 -2.80
N GLY A 21 -14.52 -4.73 -2.93
CA GLY A 21 -13.55 -4.74 -4.02
C GLY A 21 -14.21 -4.92 -5.39
N ASP A 22 -13.47 -4.60 -6.45
CA ASP A 22 -13.96 -4.69 -7.83
C ASP A 22 -14.39 -6.14 -8.17
N PRO A 23 -15.65 -6.38 -8.54
CA PRO A 23 -16.13 -7.72 -8.87
C PRO A 23 -15.39 -8.36 -10.05
N ASN A 24 -14.75 -7.59 -10.92
CA ASN A 24 -13.97 -8.10 -12.05
C ASN A 24 -12.69 -8.81 -11.60
N LEU A 25 -12.22 -8.58 -10.37
CA LEU A 25 -10.98 -9.17 -9.85
C LEU A 25 -11.21 -10.53 -9.15
N LYS A 26 -12.46 -11.01 -9.06
CA LYS A 26 -12.82 -12.23 -8.31
C LYS A 26 -12.39 -13.53 -8.97
N GLN A 27 -11.91 -13.50 -10.20
CA GLN A 27 -11.51 -14.68 -10.93
C GLN A 27 -9.99 -14.73 -11.02
N PHE A 28 -9.42 -15.94 -11.00
CA PHE A 28 -7.99 -16.18 -11.22
C PHE A 28 -7.05 -15.46 -10.24
N ASP A 29 -7.51 -15.23 -9.00
CA ASP A 29 -6.75 -14.53 -7.95
C ASP A 29 -6.23 -13.14 -8.38
N LEU A 30 -6.98 -12.47 -9.27
CA LEU A 30 -6.63 -11.12 -9.74
C LEU A 30 -6.75 -10.07 -8.63
N ASP A 31 -7.49 -10.34 -7.58
CA ASP A 31 -7.52 -9.52 -6.36
C ASP A 31 -6.18 -9.56 -5.61
N LEU A 32 -5.48 -10.70 -5.62
CA LEU A 32 -4.13 -10.85 -5.06
C LEU A 32 -3.06 -10.23 -5.97
N LEU A 33 -3.17 -10.40 -7.29
CA LEU A 33 -2.15 -9.89 -8.21
C LEU A 33 -2.35 -8.40 -8.53
N THR A 34 -3.48 -8.06 -9.12
CA THR A 34 -3.79 -6.71 -9.59
C THR A 34 -4.34 -5.84 -8.48
N GLY A 35 -5.17 -6.42 -7.60
CA GLY A 35 -5.73 -5.69 -6.46
C GLY A 35 -4.66 -5.22 -5.47
N PHE A 36 -3.72 -6.10 -5.08
CA PHE A 36 -2.63 -5.72 -4.18
C PHE A 36 -1.71 -4.68 -4.81
N ALA A 37 -1.35 -4.88 -6.08
CA ALA A 37 -0.57 -3.89 -6.82
C ALA A 37 -1.24 -2.51 -6.79
N ALA A 38 -2.54 -2.43 -7.11
CA ALA A 38 -3.28 -1.17 -7.09
C ALA A 38 -3.34 -0.52 -5.69
N GLN A 39 -3.60 -1.30 -4.63
CA GLN A 39 -3.63 -0.79 -3.26
C GLN A 39 -2.27 -0.24 -2.81
N GLU A 40 -1.20 -0.94 -3.17
CA GLU A 40 0.16 -0.53 -2.83
C GLU A 40 0.58 0.72 -3.62
N SER A 41 0.29 0.82 -4.92
CA SER A 41 0.51 2.05 -5.70
C SER A 41 -0.24 3.25 -5.10
N ILE A 42 -1.48 3.05 -4.65
CA ILE A 42 -2.27 4.10 -3.97
C ILE A 42 -1.63 4.49 -2.64
N ALA A 43 -1.16 3.53 -1.85
CA ALA A 43 -0.45 3.81 -0.60
C ALA A 43 0.82 4.63 -0.85
N VAL A 44 1.63 4.26 -1.84
CA VAL A 44 2.84 5.01 -2.25
C VAL A 44 2.50 6.42 -2.69
N ALA A 45 1.50 6.58 -3.57
CA ALA A 45 1.03 7.88 -4.03
C ALA A 45 0.56 8.74 -2.86
N THR A 46 -0.14 8.14 -1.87
CA THR A 46 -0.61 8.84 -0.67
C THR A 46 0.56 9.30 0.21
N LEU A 47 1.61 8.49 0.38
CA LEU A 47 2.81 8.87 1.12
C LEU A 47 3.53 10.06 0.46
N ILE A 48 3.70 10.01 -0.87
CA ILE A 48 4.42 11.02 -1.64
C ILE A 48 3.60 12.31 -1.73
N PHE A 49 2.40 12.24 -2.32
CA PHE A 49 1.58 13.42 -2.58
C PHE A 49 0.91 13.98 -1.31
N GLY A 50 0.74 13.15 -0.27
CA GLY A 50 0.35 13.60 1.07
C GLY A 50 1.50 14.23 1.87
N GLY A 51 2.70 14.34 1.29
CA GLY A 51 3.86 15.01 1.88
C GLY A 51 4.36 14.35 3.17
N VAL A 52 4.15 13.04 3.34
CA VAL A 52 4.56 12.33 4.56
C VAL A 52 6.08 12.38 4.71
N LEU A 53 6.81 12.13 3.62
CA LEU A 53 8.28 12.15 3.62
C LEU A 53 8.86 13.54 3.86
N HIS A 54 8.10 14.61 3.56
CA HIS A 54 8.51 15.99 3.91
C HIS A 54 8.34 16.27 5.41
N ARG A 55 7.27 15.75 6.03
CA ARG A 55 6.98 15.92 7.47
C ARG A 55 7.83 15.01 8.34
N HIS A 56 8.26 13.87 7.80
CA HIS A 56 9.03 12.84 8.49
C HIS A 56 10.24 12.42 7.64
N PRO A 57 11.28 13.25 7.55
CA PRO A 57 12.42 12.99 6.66
C PRO A 57 13.28 11.79 7.09
N ASP A 58 13.25 11.44 8.38
CA ASP A 58 14.05 10.34 8.94
C ASP A 58 13.27 9.01 9.05
N ILE A 59 12.11 8.88 8.39
CA ILE A 59 11.31 7.66 8.45
C ILE A 59 11.84 6.60 7.46
N ASP A 60 12.11 5.41 7.97
CA ASP A 60 12.46 4.25 7.15
C ASP A 60 11.19 3.46 6.79
N ILE A 61 10.86 3.40 5.49
CA ILE A 61 9.71 2.67 4.98
C ILE A 61 10.18 1.63 3.96
N CYS A 62 9.82 0.38 4.20
CA CYS A 62 9.93 -0.71 3.24
C CYS A 62 8.55 -1.00 2.66
N LEU A 63 8.48 -1.10 1.34
CA LEU A 63 7.27 -1.44 0.60
C LEU A 63 7.37 -2.89 0.14
N SER A 64 6.27 -3.62 0.24
CA SER A 64 6.18 -4.96 -0.32
C SER A 64 6.20 -4.88 -1.85
N HIS A 65 6.52 -5.99 -2.53
CA HIS A 65 6.43 -6.09 -4.00
C HIS A 65 7.08 -4.91 -4.78
N ALA A 66 8.12 -4.29 -4.21
CA ALA A 66 8.78 -3.09 -4.73
C ALA A 66 7.89 -1.83 -4.88
N GLY A 67 6.79 -1.72 -4.13
CA GLY A 67 5.85 -0.61 -4.22
C GLY A 67 4.82 -0.75 -5.34
N ALA A 68 4.61 -2.00 -5.80
CA ALA A 68 3.87 -2.37 -7.01
C ALA A 68 4.54 -1.89 -8.33
N PRO A 69 4.16 -2.44 -9.50
CA PRO A 69 4.56 -1.91 -10.79
C PRO A 69 3.97 -0.53 -11.13
#